data_AF-A0A4Z1T0J0-F1
#
_entry.id   AF-A0A4Z1T0J0-F1
#
_cell.length_a   1.000
_cell.length_b   1.000
_cell.length_c   1.000
_cell.angle_alpha   90.00
_cell.angle_beta   90.00
_cell.angle_gamma   90.00
#
_symmetry.space_group_name_H-M   'P 1'
#
loop_
_entity.id
_entity.type
_entity.pdbx_description
1 polymer ?
#
loop_
_entity_poly.entity_id
_entity_poly.type
_entity_poly.pdbx_seq_one_letter_code
_entity_poly.pdbx_strand_id
1 'polypeptide(L)'
;MLLFALLLVSLATADLATEASRALREGRNSEAVELYTTLIDGAARPPAVYFLLRATALERLKEYSQTADDLNHAAILARRQDSQTHADQARTRLEHLCLSVCSLQCSQVYSKALSKSVLEKVRRQDRAFRNAAELPLNKLIELVEACSRDPELPKVLLVNQFRHGAEVYDVSKTIERLTQHSQGSRYSLQSLLDLYEIVGLLQKGEFAKVTTRAKKALSLDPDDKFLGRAFRIAKGISEGVGVLKNATPMTQRPALQELSRLHKLAVETTGQVDLFFEKAMSDAHTLIKEALGLNFQPHFQAAASQVRGALQSIQCVTDLYRHREVPDTCQFSDEMLEDTSKELRVSEFNKHLLALIYALRARLLLSKLDREGGHSLDAEDDLAMAQRMITYAHSLAIEVRSPALGDIDTIDDQVLQRARRVVNPNFYRILGVSRETPLPAIKRAYYRLAKEYHPDRTPADASPEERTARQRRFQRVAEAWAVLGDEERRREYDAGRYRQEEMASYEQARQRRRLMTQRVQTGEAPEPSPMRFSEGADAFRQFQQFFQFAGGPRFFRA
;
A
#
# COMPACT_ATOMS: atom_id res chain seq x y z
N MET A 1 -5.40 -32.29 -73.25
CA MET A 1 -4.88 -32.40 -71.87
C MET A 1 -4.44 -31.05 -71.32
N LEU A 2 -3.41 -30.37 -71.86
CA LEU A 2 -2.99 -29.04 -71.36
C LEU A 2 -4.05 -27.93 -71.49
N LEU A 3 -4.79 -27.86 -72.60
CA LEU A 3 -5.91 -26.91 -72.79
C LEU A 3 -7.10 -27.20 -71.85
N PHE A 4 -7.35 -28.48 -71.53
CA PHE A 4 -8.42 -28.90 -70.62
C PHE A 4 -8.02 -28.65 -69.15
N ALA A 5 -6.74 -28.81 -68.81
CA ALA A 5 -6.19 -28.43 -67.52
C ALA A 5 -6.18 -26.90 -67.33
N LEU A 6 -5.85 -26.11 -68.35
CA LEU A 6 -5.93 -24.64 -68.32
C LEU A 6 -7.38 -24.14 -68.21
N LEU A 7 -8.34 -24.78 -68.89
CA LEU A 7 -9.77 -24.48 -68.76
C LEU A 7 -10.34 -24.87 -67.38
N LEU A 8 -9.96 -26.03 -66.84
CA LEU A 8 -10.37 -26.46 -65.49
C LEU A 8 -9.75 -25.58 -64.39
N VAL A 9 -8.49 -25.16 -64.53
CA VAL A 9 -7.85 -24.21 -63.61
C VAL A 9 -8.52 -22.83 -63.70
N SER A 10 -8.84 -22.35 -64.91
CA SER A 10 -9.55 -21.06 -65.09
C SER A 10 -10.98 -21.10 -64.51
N LEU A 11 -11.72 -22.19 -64.68
CA LEU A 11 -13.08 -22.36 -64.12
C LEU A 11 -13.05 -22.50 -62.60
N ALA A 12 -12.07 -23.25 -62.05
CA ALA A 12 -11.90 -23.40 -60.61
C ALA A 12 -11.49 -22.07 -59.92
N THR A 13 -10.64 -21.25 -60.55
CA THR A 13 -10.24 -19.94 -59.98
C THR A 13 -11.38 -18.92 -59.92
N ALA A 14 -12.32 -18.97 -60.88
CA ALA A 14 -13.48 -18.09 -60.91
C ALA A 14 -14.50 -18.45 -59.81
N ASP A 15 -14.66 -19.74 -59.53
CA ASP A 15 -15.52 -20.23 -58.45
C ASP A 15 -14.96 -19.84 -57.08
N LEU A 16 -13.64 -20.06 -56.88
CA LEU A 16 -12.94 -19.73 -55.63
C LEU A 16 -12.97 -18.22 -55.30
N ALA A 17 -12.77 -17.34 -56.30
CA ALA A 17 -12.82 -15.90 -56.09
C ALA A 17 -14.23 -15.40 -55.74
N THR A 18 -15.24 -16.04 -56.33
CA THR A 18 -16.64 -15.75 -56.03
C THR A 18 -17.00 -16.21 -54.62
N GLU A 19 -16.51 -17.37 -54.21
CA GLU A 19 -16.67 -17.91 -52.86
C GLU A 19 -15.95 -17.05 -51.80
N ALA A 20 -14.71 -16.62 -52.06
CA ALA A 20 -13.96 -15.69 -51.20
C ALA A 20 -14.70 -14.36 -50.99
N SER A 21 -15.28 -13.81 -52.08
CA SER A 21 -16.08 -12.59 -52.02
C SER A 21 -17.40 -12.78 -51.27
N ARG A 22 -18.00 -13.98 -51.32
CA ARG A 22 -19.20 -14.34 -50.56
C ARG A 22 -18.87 -14.43 -49.07
N ALA A 23 -17.81 -15.15 -48.70
CA ALA A 23 -17.35 -15.28 -47.32
C ALA A 23 -17.08 -13.91 -46.67
N LEU A 24 -16.41 -13.00 -47.40
CA LEU A 24 -16.14 -11.64 -46.91
C LEU A 24 -17.43 -10.83 -46.67
N ARG A 25 -18.44 -10.95 -47.54
CA ARG A 25 -19.72 -10.25 -47.37
C ARG A 25 -20.54 -10.79 -46.22
N GLU A 26 -20.50 -12.10 -45.99
CA GLU A 26 -21.14 -12.78 -44.87
C GLU A 26 -20.41 -12.59 -43.53
N GLY A 27 -19.24 -11.93 -43.54
CA GLY A 27 -18.45 -11.66 -42.34
C GLY A 27 -17.57 -12.82 -41.88
N ARG A 28 -17.48 -13.90 -42.68
CA ARG A 28 -16.55 -15.03 -42.48
C ARG A 28 -15.12 -14.62 -42.90
N ASN A 29 -14.55 -13.68 -42.15
CA ASN A 29 -13.34 -12.96 -42.56
C ASN A 29 -12.09 -13.86 -42.60
N SER A 30 -11.91 -14.80 -41.66
CA SER A 30 -10.73 -15.70 -41.65
C SER A 30 -10.71 -16.62 -42.86
N GLU A 31 -11.86 -17.21 -43.19
CA GLU A 31 -12.01 -18.05 -44.38
C GLU A 31 -11.81 -17.23 -45.67
N ALA A 32 -12.32 -15.99 -45.72
CA ALA A 32 -12.04 -15.09 -46.83
C ALA A 32 -10.54 -14.80 -46.99
N VAL A 33 -9.79 -14.62 -45.89
CA VAL A 33 -8.33 -14.40 -45.94
C VAL A 33 -7.61 -15.62 -46.53
N GLU A 34 -7.93 -16.83 -46.09
CA GLU A 34 -7.31 -18.06 -46.59
C GLU A 34 -7.58 -18.28 -48.09
N LEU A 35 -8.84 -18.07 -48.51
CA LEU A 35 -9.23 -18.21 -49.92
C LEU A 35 -8.53 -17.16 -50.81
N TYR A 36 -8.47 -15.90 -50.39
CA TYR A 36 -7.74 -14.87 -51.14
C TYR A 36 -6.22 -15.11 -51.15
N THR A 37 -5.66 -15.67 -50.09
CA THR A 37 -4.24 -16.03 -50.05
C THR A 37 -3.92 -17.12 -51.06
N THR A 38 -4.78 -18.14 -51.13
CA THR A 38 -4.63 -19.23 -52.11
C THR A 38 -4.70 -18.72 -53.56
N LEU A 39 -5.59 -17.76 -53.83
CA LEU A 39 -5.69 -17.07 -55.13
C LEU A 39 -4.45 -16.22 -55.45
N ILE A 40 -3.87 -15.57 -54.45
CA ILE A 40 -2.66 -14.74 -54.61
C ILE A 40 -1.44 -15.63 -54.91
N ASP A 41 -1.26 -16.71 -54.14
CA ASP A 41 -0.10 -17.59 -54.25
C ASP A 41 -0.13 -18.47 -55.52
N GLY A 42 -1.34 -18.84 -55.97
CA GLY A 42 -1.53 -19.62 -57.19
C GLY A 42 -1.37 -18.83 -58.49
N ALA A 43 -1.33 -17.49 -58.43
CA ALA A 43 -1.25 -16.64 -59.62
C ALA A 43 0.19 -16.17 -59.89
N ALA A 44 0.69 -16.38 -61.11
CA ALA A 44 2.02 -15.87 -61.51
C ALA A 44 2.13 -14.34 -61.42
N ARG A 45 1.01 -13.62 -61.61
CA ARG A 45 0.88 -12.17 -61.34
C ARG A 45 -0.48 -11.88 -60.72
N PRO A 46 -0.57 -11.72 -59.40
CA PRO A 46 -1.84 -11.48 -58.73
C PRO A 46 -2.46 -10.10 -59.07
N PRO A 47 -3.77 -10.03 -59.37
CA PRO A 47 -4.51 -8.78 -59.48
C PRO A 47 -4.45 -7.93 -58.21
N ALA A 48 -4.29 -6.61 -58.37
CA ALA A 48 -4.21 -5.68 -57.24
C ALA A 48 -5.46 -5.70 -56.33
N VAL A 49 -6.62 -6.01 -56.92
CA VAL A 49 -7.90 -6.08 -56.21
C VAL A 49 -7.94 -7.21 -55.17
N TYR A 50 -7.21 -8.33 -55.39
CA TYR A 50 -7.20 -9.44 -54.43
C TYR A 50 -6.52 -9.03 -53.12
N PHE A 51 -5.41 -8.29 -53.19
CA PHE A 51 -4.77 -7.71 -52.02
C PHE A 51 -5.66 -6.69 -51.30
N LEU A 52 -6.36 -5.84 -52.05
CA LEU A 52 -7.27 -4.85 -51.45
C LEU A 52 -8.42 -5.53 -50.66
N LEU A 53 -8.98 -6.60 -51.21
CA LEU A 53 -10.07 -7.34 -50.57
C LEU A 53 -9.58 -8.19 -49.40
N ARG A 54 -8.42 -8.84 -49.52
CA ARG A 54 -7.79 -9.56 -48.39
C ARG A 54 -7.44 -8.62 -47.25
N ALA A 55 -6.88 -7.44 -47.55
CA ALA A 55 -6.64 -6.41 -46.56
C ALA A 55 -7.92 -6.02 -45.81
N THR A 56 -9.05 -5.91 -46.50
CA THR A 56 -10.35 -5.60 -45.87
C THR A 56 -10.76 -6.69 -44.87
N ALA A 57 -10.55 -7.95 -45.22
CA ALA A 57 -10.84 -9.08 -44.35
C ALA A 57 -9.91 -9.09 -43.12
N LEU A 58 -8.61 -8.90 -43.33
CA LEU A 58 -7.59 -8.79 -42.28
C LEU A 58 -7.86 -7.61 -41.33
N GLU A 59 -8.32 -6.48 -41.86
CA GLU A 59 -8.67 -5.30 -41.06
C GLU A 59 -9.79 -5.62 -40.07
N ARG A 60 -10.82 -6.36 -40.50
CA ARG A 60 -11.93 -6.80 -39.63
C ARG A 60 -11.48 -7.82 -38.58
N LEU A 61 -10.45 -8.61 -38.89
CA LEU A 61 -9.80 -9.53 -37.95
C LEU A 61 -8.81 -8.83 -37.02
N LYS A 62 -8.55 -7.53 -37.23
CA LYS A 62 -7.58 -6.71 -36.48
C LYS A 62 -6.11 -7.11 -36.70
N GLU A 63 -5.80 -7.76 -37.83
CA GLU A 63 -4.44 -8.17 -38.23
C GLU A 63 -3.70 -7.05 -38.98
N TYR A 64 -3.49 -5.93 -38.29
CA TYR A 64 -3.18 -4.63 -38.91
C TYR A 64 -1.83 -4.56 -39.66
N SER A 65 -0.84 -5.36 -39.26
CA SER A 65 0.46 -5.41 -39.96
C SER A 65 0.29 -5.97 -41.37
N GLN A 66 -0.43 -7.09 -41.50
CA GLN A 66 -0.65 -7.76 -42.77
C GLN A 66 -1.64 -6.98 -43.65
N THR A 67 -2.65 -6.34 -43.05
CA THR A 67 -3.51 -5.37 -43.74
C THR A 67 -2.70 -4.28 -44.43
N ALA A 68 -1.72 -3.70 -43.73
CA ALA A 68 -0.91 -2.61 -44.27
C ALA A 68 -0.01 -3.08 -45.43
N ASP A 69 0.59 -4.26 -45.31
CA ASP A 69 1.43 -4.84 -46.36
C ASP A 69 0.62 -5.10 -47.64
N ASP A 70 -0.59 -5.64 -47.50
CA ASP A 70 -1.49 -5.91 -48.63
C ASP A 70 -1.97 -4.61 -49.31
N LEU A 71 -2.33 -3.58 -48.54
CA LEU A 71 -2.72 -2.28 -49.09
C LEU A 71 -1.57 -1.62 -49.85
N ASN A 72 -0.34 -1.75 -49.37
CA ASN A 72 0.83 -1.23 -50.06
C ASN A 72 1.11 -1.98 -51.37
N HIS A 73 1.03 -3.31 -51.37
CA HIS A 73 1.16 -4.12 -52.58
C HIS A 73 0.06 -3.79 -53.60
N ALA A 74 -1.20 -3.64 -53.15
CA ALA A 74 -2.31 -3.22 -53.99
C ALA A 74 -2.03 -1.85 -54.65
N ALA A 75 -1.54 -0.87 -53.89
CA ALA A 75 -1.24 0.47 -54.41
C ALA A 75 -0.12 0.48 -55.47
N ILE A 76 0.90 -0.37 -55.30
CA ILE A 76 2.03 -0.48 -56.23
C ILE A 76 1.61 -1.22 -57.50
N LEU A 77 0.92 -2.36 -57.37
CA LEU A 77 0.50 -3.18 -58.50
C LEU A 77 -0.60 -2.49 -59.33
N ALA A 78 -1.55 -1.81 -58.69
CA ALA A 78 -2.63 -1.09 -59.38
C ALA A 78 -2.11 0.03 -60.28
N ARG A 79 -1.01 0.70 -59.90
CA ARG A 79 -0.32 1.68 -60.75
C ARG A 79 0.30 1.07 -62.00
N ARG A 80 0.77 -0.18 -61.91
CA ARG A 80 1.36 -0.91 -63.06
C ARG A 80 0.31 -1.54 -63.96
N GLN A 81 -0.93 -1.68 -63.48
CA GLN A 81 -2.08 -2.21 -64.20
C GLN A 81 -3.04 -1.09 -64.68
N ASP A 82 -2.58 0.17 -64.68
CA ASP A 82 -3.34 1.38 -65.07
C ASP A 82 -4.70 1.57 -64.36
N SER A 83 -4.84 1.05 -63.14
CA SER A 83 -6.05 1.18 -62.36
C SER A 83 -5.89 2.20 -61.23
N GLN A 84 -5.92 3.48 -61.59
CA GLN A 84 -5.72 4.60 -60.65
C GLN A 84 -6.68 4.55 -59.45
N THR A 85 -7.93 4.16 -59.70
CA THR A 85 -8.98 4.06 -58.69
C THR A 85 -8.63 3.09 -57.54
N HIS A 86 -8.10 1.91 -57.85
CA HIS A 86 -7.69 0.96 -56.81
C HIS A 86 -6.45 1.43 -56.05
N ALA A 87 -5.53 2.10 -56.75
CA ALA A 87 -4.35 2.68 -56.11
C ALA A 87 -4.71 3.78 -55.11
N ASP A 88 -5.69 4.61 -55.45
CA ASP A 88 -6.16 5.68 -54.58
C ASP A 88 -7.00 5.15 -53.41
N GLN A 89 -7.86 4.15 -53.65
CA GLN A 89 -8.59 3.47 -52.58
C GLN A 89 -7.66 2.79 -51.57
N ALA A 90 -6.60 2.12 -52.05
CA ALA A 90 -5.61 1.50 -51.20
C ALA A 90 -4.87 2.54 -50.33
N ARG A 91 -4.49 3.69 -50.91
CA ARG A 91 -3.86 4.80 -50.17
C ARG A 91 -4.76 5.38 -49.10
N THR A 92 -6.00 5.72 -49.45
CA THR A 92 -6.95 6.31 -48.52
C THR A 92 -7.20 5.38 -47.33
N ARG A 93 -7.35 4.07 -47.58
CA ARG A 93 -7.51 3.09 -46.49
C ARG A 93 -6.26 2.95 -45.64
N LEU A 94 -5.08 2.98 -46.25
CA LEU A 94 -3.82 2.92 -45.52
C LEU A 94 -3.63 4.16 -44.63
N GLU A 95 -4.03 5.34 -45.09
CA GLU A 95 -4.06 6.58 -44.29
C GLU A 95 -5.00 6.46 -43.09
N HIS A 96 -6.21 5.95 -43.31
CA HIS A 96 -7.16 5.69 -42.22
C HIS A 96 -6.64 4.68 -41.20
N LEU A 97 -5.99 3.60 -41.65
CA LEU A 97 -5.39 2.60 -40.78
C LEU A 97 -4.24 3.19 -39.94
N CYS A 98 -3.39 4.03 -40.55
CA CYS A 98 -2.31 4.72 -39.83
C CYS A 98 -2.85 5.67 -38.76
N LEU A 99 -3.95 6.37 -39.06
CA LEU A 99 -4.62 7.29 -38.13
C LEU A 99 -5.38 6.56 -37.01
N SER A 100 -5.92 5.37 -37.25
CA SER A 100 -6.70 4.61 -36.28
C SER A 100 -5.86 3.68 -35.39
N VAL A 101 -4.72 3.18 -35.88
CA VAL A 101 -3.86 2.21 -35.17
C VAL A 101 -2.60 2.85 -34.56
N CYS A 102 -2.25 4.08 -34.93
CA CYS A 102 -1.31 4.99 -34.23
C CYS A 102 -0.03 4.39 -33.61
N SER A 103 0.53 3.32 -34.18
CA SER A 103 1.79 2.74 -33.70
C SER A 103 2.95 3.11 -34.65
N LEU A 104 3.98 3.68 -34.06
CA LEU A 104 5.18 4.25 -34.66
C LEU A 104 6.11 3.26 -35.41
N GLN A 105 5.59 2.19 -36.02
CA GLN A 105 6.36 1.35 -36.95
C GLN A 105 6.12 1.68 -38.43
N CYS A 106 5.10 2.48 -38.76
CA CYS A 106 4.83 2.89 -40.14
C CYS A 106 5.71 4.08 -40.61
N SER A 107 6.35 4.83 -39.72
CA SER A 107 6.87 6.17 -40.04
C SER A 107 8.02 6.21 -41.07
N GLN A 108 8.82 5.15 -41.22
CA GLN A 108 10.01 5.20 -42.09
C GLN A 108 9.71 4.91 -43.58
N VAL A 109 8.76 4.03 -43.91
CA VAL A 109 8.43 3.73 -45.31
C VAL A 109 7.44 4.76 -45.90
N TYR A 110 6.58 5.35 -45.07
CA TYR A 110 5.46 6.20 -45.53
C TYR A 110 5.72 7.72 -45.51
N SER A 111 6.85 8.19 -44.95
CA SER A 111 7.15 9.62 -44.82
C SER A 111 7.33 10.38 -46.15
N LYS A 112 7.42 9.68 -47.30
CA LYS A 112 7.60 10.31 -48.61
C LYS A 112 6.31 10.84 -49.26
N ALA A 113 5.12 10.56 -48.69
CA ALA A 113 3.83 10.85 -49.34
C ALA A 113 2.98 11.97 -48.68
N LEU A 114 3.39 12.54 -47.55
CA LEU A 114 2.53 13.44 -46.76
C LEU A 114 2.86 14.93 -46.92
N SER A 115 1.83 15.78 -46.96
CA SER A 115 1.92 17.22 -47.15
C SER A 115 2.40 17.98 -45.91
N LYS A 116 3.01 19.16 -46.11
CA LYS A 116 3.65 19.97 -45.05
C LYS A 116 2.73 20.35 -43.88
N SER A 117 1.43 20.56 -44.12
CA SER A 117 0.48 21.00 -43.06
C SER A 117 0.17 19.91 -42.03
N VAL A 118 0.28 18.64 -42.42
CA VAL A 118 0.07 17.48 -41.53
C VAL A 118 1.31 17.25 -40.67
N LEU A 119 2.50 17.38 -41.26
CA LEU A 119 3.78 17.39 -40.54
C LEU A 119 3.86 18.47 -39.46
N GLU A 120 3.22 19.62 -39.67
CA GLU A 120 3.22 20.73 -38.72
C GLU A 120 2.25 20.56 -37.54
N LYS A 121 1.12 19.86 -37.75
CA LYS A 121 0.22 19.47 -36.65
C LYS A 121 0.83 18.37 -35.78
N VAL A 122 1.52 17.40 -36.39
CA VAL A 122 2.31 16.38 -35.66
C VAL A 122 3.43 17.04 -34.85
N ARG A 123 4.14 18.03 -35.42
CA ARG A 123 5.14 18.84 -34.70
C ARG A 123 4.54 19.68 -33.55
N ARG A 124 3.29 20.15 -33.66
CA ARG A 124 2.59 20.90 -32.58
C ARG A 124 2.19 20.00 -31.40
N GLN A 125 1.76 18.77 -31.66
CA GLN A 125 1.46 17.80 -30.59
C GLN A 125 2.75 17.19 -29.99
N ASP A 126 3.80 17.00 -30.78
CA ASP A 126 5.15 16.65 -30.34
C ASP A 126 5.77 17.75 -29.44
N ARG A 127 5.52 19.04 -29.71
CA ARG A 127 5.92 20.15 -28.82
C ARG A 127 5.17 20.14 -27.48
N ALA A 128 3.87 19.83 -27.47
CA ALA A 128 3.06 19.74 -26.25
C ALA A 128 3.44 18.52 -25.38
N PHE A 129 3.88 17.43 -26.01
CA PHE A 129 4.47 16.27 -25.34
C PHE A 129 5.87 16.56 -24.79
N ARG A 130 6.69 17.37 -25.47
CA ARG A 130 7.95 17.91 -24.92
C ARG A 130 7.74 18.92 -23.78
N ASN A 131 6.54 19.49 -23.68
CA ASN A 131 6.09 20.30 -22.54
C ASN A 131 5.43 19.46 -21.42
N ALA A 132 5.40 18.11 -21.52
CA ALA A 132 4.72 17.17 -20.60
C ALA A 132 5.34 17.06 -19.18
N ALA A 133 5.75 18.18 -18.60
CA ALA A 133 5.87 18.35 -17.16
C ALA A 133 4.50 18.46 -16.45
N GLU A 134 3.37 18.54 -17.17
CA GLU A 134 2.05 18.91 -16.61
C GLU A 134 0.92 17.85 -16.77
N LEU A 135 1.15 16.72 -17.44
CA LEU A 135 0.14 15.65 -17.51
C LEU A 135 0.08 14.88 -16.17
N PRO A 136 -1.12 14.55 -15.65
CA PRO A 136 -1.24 13.78 -14.41
C PRO A 136 -0.72 12.35 -14.61
N LEU A 137 -0.05 11.82 -13.57
CA LEU A 137 0.71 10.57 -13.62
C LEU A 137 -0.09 9.37 -14.14
N ASN A 138 -1.36 9.25 -13.73
CA ASN A 138 -2.26 8.18 -14.18
C ASN A 138 -2.46 8.19 -15.71
N LYS A 139 -2.60 9.36 -16.32
CA LYS A 139 -2.79 9.48 -17.77
C LYS A 139 -1.53 9.13 -18.55
N LEU A 140 -0.35 9.43 -17.99
CA LEU A 140 0.93 8.99 -18.55
C LEU A 140 1.10 7.48 -18.48
N ILE A 141 0.69 6.83 -17.37
CA ILE A 141 0.72 5.37 -17.25
C ILE A 141 -0.17 4.72 -18.32
N GLU A 142 -1.43 5.17 -18.45
CA GLU A 142 -2.35 4.66 -19.49
C GLU A 142 -1.78 4.82 -20.90
N LEU A 143 -1.15 5.96 -21.20
CA LEU A 143 -0.51 6.21 -22.50
C LEU A 143 0.67 5.28 -22.75
N VAL A 144 1.53 5.06 -21.75
CA VAL A 144 2.67 4.11 -21.86
C VAL A 144 2.16 2.68 -22.04
N GLU A 145 1.08 2.29 -21.36
CA GLU A 145 0.47 0.97 -21.51
C GLU A 145 -0.15 0.77 -22.89
N ALA A 146 -0.80 1.80 -23.43
CA ALA A 146 -1.37 1.79 -24.78
C ALA A 146 -0.29 1.83 -25.88
N CYS A 147 0.85 2.47 -25.64
CA CYS A 147 1.89 2.76 -26.63
C CYS A 147 3.23 2.05 -26.32
N SER A 148 3.18 0.85 -25.77
CA SER A 148 4.31 0.06 -25.22
C SER A 148 5.54 -0.16 -26.12
N ARG A 149 5.48 0.19 -27.42
CA ARG A 149 6.59 0.04 -28.38
C ARG A 149 7.46 1.29 -28.56
N ASP A 150 7.08 2.45 -28.01
CA ASP A 150 7.89 3.68 -28.08
C ASP A 150 8.92 3.73 -26.94
N PRO A 151 10.23 3.74 -27.22
CA PRO A 151 11.28 3.75 -26.19
C PRO A 151 11.42 5.10 -25.45
N GLU A 152 10.85 6.20 -25.95
CA GLU A 152 10.93 7.51 -25.32
C GLU A 152 9.80 7.76 -24.31
N LEU A 153 8.63 7.14 -24.51
CA LEU A 153 7.49 7.29 -23.60
C LEU A 153 7.79 6.83 -22.15
N PRO A 154 8.41 5.65 -21.91
CA PRO A 154 8.79 5.25 -20.57
C PRO A 154 9.81 6.20 -19.92
N LYS A 155 10.68 6.89 -20.69
CA LYS A 155 11.62 7.89 -20.12
C LYS A 155 10.87 9.10 -19.57
N VAL A 156 9.85 9.58 -20.30
CA VAL A 156 9.01 10.70 -19.87
C VAL A 156 8.21 10.33 -18.62
N LEU A 157 7.60 9.14 -18.61
CA LEU A 157 6.90 8.63 -17.43
C LEU A 157 7.84 8.53 -16.22
N LEU A 158 9.06 8.03 -16.42
CA LEU A 158 10.05 7.89 -15.35
C LEU A 158 10.41 9.25 -14.74
N VAL A 159 10.65 10.28 -15.55
CA VAL A 159 10.90 11.66 -15.06
C VAL A 159 9.72 12.20 -14.24
N ASN A 160 8.48 11.93 -14.69
CA ASN A 160 7.29 12.37 -13.99
C ASN A 160 7.11 11.63 -12.64
N GLN A 161 7.26 10.30 -12.65
CA GLN A 161 7.26 9.45 -11.45
C GLN A 161 8.25 9.95 -10.40
N PHE A 162 9.46 10.25 -10.85
CA PHE A 162 10.52 10.84 -10.05
C PHE A 162 10.12 12.18 -9.42
N ARG A 163 9.58 13.12 -10.20
CA ARG A 163 9.13 14.43 -9.68
C ARG A 163 8.00 14.33 -8.65
N HIS A 164 7.10 13.37 -8.82
CA HIS A 164 5.93 13.21 -7.96
C HIS A 164 6.12 12.19 -6.84
N GLY A 165 7.34 11.67 -6.64
CA GLY A 165 7.62 10.71 -5.57
C GLY A 165 6.85 9.40 -5.72
N ALA A 166 6.77 8.88 -6.95
CA ALA A 166 6.09 7.61 -7.22
C ALA A 166 6.72 6.44 -6.45
N GLU A 167 5.91 5.42 -6.21
CA GLU A 167 6.33 4.22 -5.49
C GLU A 167 7.44 3.46 -6.25
N VAL A 168 8.33 2.84 -5.48
CA VAL A 168 9.50 2.11 -6.02
C VAL A 168 9.08 1.04 -7.04
N TYR A 169 7.93 0.41 -6.82
CA TYR A 169 7.37 -0.60 -7.73
C TYR A 169 6.97 -0.04 -9.10
N ASP A 170 6.34 1.13 -9.13
CA ASP A 170 5.89 1.75 -10.39
C ASP A 170 7.10 2.23 -11.21
N VAL A 171 8.12 2.70 -10.50
CA VAL A 171 9.41 3.07 -11.09
C VAL A 171 10.13 1.84 -11.65
N SER A 172 10.21 0.73 -10.90
CA SER A 172 10.88 -0.50 -11.35
C SER A 172 10.23 -1.06 -12.62
N LYS A 173 8.89 -1.05 -12.70
CA LYS A 173 8.14 -1.48 -13.89
C LYS A 173 8.44 -0.62 -15.12
N THR A 174 8.64 0.68 -14.92
CA THR A 174 8.99 1.60 -16.01
C THR A 174 10.42 1.36 -16.50
N ILE A 175 11.36 1.11 -15.59
CA ILE A 175 12.75 0.75 -15.93
C ILE A 175 12.79 -0.60 -16.67
N GLU A 176 12.02 -1.60 -16.23
CA GLU A 176 11.93 -2.91 -16.90
C GLU A 176 11.53 -2.76 -18.38
N ARG A 177 10.53 -1.92 -18.66
CA ARG A 177 10.11 -1.58 -20.04
C ARG A 177 11.24 -0.90 -20.82
N LEU A 178 11.97 0.05 -20.21
CA LEU A 178 13.12 0.70 -20.86
C LEU A 178 14.23 -0.30 -21.23
N THR A 179 14.51 -1.25 -20.35
CA THR A 179 15.55 -2.27 -20.58
C THR A 179 15.23 -3.18 -21.76
N GLN A 180 13.94 -3.45 -22.02
CA GLN A 180 13.50 -4.27 -23.15
C GLN A 180 13.72 -3.61 -24.52
N HIS A 181 13.75 -2.27 -24.58
CA HIS A 181 13.81 -1.51 -25.83
C HIS A 181 15.13 -0.75 -26.07
N SER A 182 16.04 -0.68 -25.08
CA SER A 182 17.30 0.06 -25.19
C SER A 182 18.47 -0.81 -25.67
N GLN A 183 19.13 -0.42 -26.77
CA GLN A 183 20.32 -1.10 -27.30
C GLN A 183 21.65 -0.54 -26.77
N GLY A 184 21.71 0.75 -26.36
CA GLY A 184 22.97 1.43 -26.01
C GLY A 184 23.33 1.45 -24.52
N SER A 185 22.34 1.34 -23.63
CA SER A 185 22.54 1.49 -22.16
C SER A 185 22.07 0.28 -21.36
N ARG A 186 22.02 -0.90 -22.00
CA ARG A 186 21.36 -2.10 -21.45
C ARG A 186 21.92 -2.54 -20.10
N TYR A 187 23.24 -2.39 -19.89
CA TYR A 187 23.88 -2.77 -18.63
C TYR A 187 23.48 -1.83 -17.48
N SER A 188 23.66 -0.51 -17.65
CA SER A 188 23.30 0.47 -16.61
C SER A 188 21.79 0.45 -16.30
N LEU A 189 20.93 0.24 -17.30
CA LEU A 189 19.49 0.04 -17.07
C LEU A 189 19.17 -1.24 -16.32
N GLN A 190 19.87 -2.34 -16.61
CA GLN A 190 19.70 -3.59 -15.87
C GLN A 190 20.17 -3.46 -14.42
N SER A 191 21.32 -2.83 -14.17
CA SER A 191 21.80 -2.57 -12.81
C SER A 191 20.86 -1.64 -12.04
N LEU A 192 20.30 -0.63 -12.70
CA LEU A 192 19.29 0.25 -12.11
C LEU A 192 18.02 -0.53 -11.76
N LEU A 193 17.55 -1.41 -12.67
CA LEU A 193 16.42 -2.28 -12.42
C LEU A 193 16.67 -3.20 -11.22
N ASP A 194 17.84 -3.85 -11.16
CA ASP A 194 18.21 -4.75 -10.07
C ASP A 194 18.20 -4.03 -8.71
N LEU A 195 18.71 -2.79 -8.66
CA LEU A 195 18.67 -1.95 -7.47
C LEU A 195 17.24 -1.64 -7.03
N TYR A 196 16.40 -1.16 -7.96
CA TYR A 196 14.99 -0.84 -7.68
C TYR A 196 14.18 -2.08 -7.28
N GLU A 197 14.46 -3.24 -7.87
CA GLU A 197 13.82 -4.49 -7.48
C GLU A 197 14.22 -4.93 -6.07
N ILE A 198 15.49 -4.79 -5.68
CA ILE A 198 15.94 -5.08 -4.31
C ILE A 198 15.24 -4.15 -3.31
N VAL A 199 15.24 -2.84 -3.58
CA VAL A 199 14.57 -1.86 -2.72
C VAL A 199 13.07 -2.14 -2.64
N GLY A 200 12.43 -2.46 -3.77
CA GLY A 200 11.01 -2.78 -3.83
C GLY A 200 10.65 -4.06 -3.08
N LEU A 201 11.49 -5.10 -3.15
CA LEU A 201 11.30 -6.33 -2.37
C LEU A 201 11.44 -6.08 -0.86
N LEU A 202 12.42 -5.26 -0.46
CA LEU A 202 12.59 -4.83 0.94
C LEU A 202 11.36 -4.05 1.42
N GLN A 203 10.87 -3.10 0.62
CA GLN A 203 9.65 -2.33 0.91
C GLN A 203 8.40 -3.23 0.98
N LYS A 204 8.28 -4.26 0.15
CA LYS A 204 7.16 -5.21 0.22
C LYS A 204 7.26 -6.20 1.37
N GLY A 205 8.39 -6.27 2.06
CA GLY A 205 8.65 -7.26 3.12
C GLY A 205 8.96 -8.66 2.60
N GLU A 206 9.35 -8.79 1.33
CA GLU A 206 9.69 -10.08 0.69
C GLU A 206 11.16 -10.46 0.94
N PHE A 207 11.57 -10.46 2.21
CA PHE A 207 12.98 -10.62 2.63
C PHE A 207 13.62 -11.95 2.18
N ALA A 208 12.84 -13.03 2.09
CA ALA A 208 13.30 -14.32 1.59
C ALA A 208 13.74 -14.25 0.12
N LYS A 209 13.06 -13.44 -0.70
CA LYS A 209 13.45 -13.24 -2.10
C LYS A 209 14.73 -12.41 -2.21
N VAL A 210 14.85 -11.37 -1.37
CA VAL A 210 16.08 -10.54 -1.29
C VAL A 210 17.29 -11.38 -0.88
N THR A 211 17.17 -12.20 0.18
CA THR A 211 18.27 -13.08 0.62
C THR A 211 18.69 -14.07 -0.46
N THR A 212 17.72 -14.69 -1.15
CA THR A 212 18.00 -15.64 -2.24
C THR A 212 18.72 -14.94 -3.40
N ARG A 213 18.22 -13.79 -3.84
CA ARG A 213 18.81 -13.01 -4.94
C ARG A 213 20.21 -12.51 -4.59
N ALA A 214 20.36 -11.89 -3.43
CA ALA A 214 21.64 -11.34 -2.98
C ALA A 214 22.67 -12.46 -2.79
N LYS A 215 22.29 -13.62 -2.24
CA LYS A 215 23.20 -14.78 -2.11
C LYS A 215 23.71 -15.28 -3.46
N LYS A 216 22.83 -15.38 -4.46
CA LYS A 216 23.22 -15.78 -5.82
C LYS A 216 24.18 -14.77 -6.43
N ALA A 217 23.93 -13.47 -6.28
CA ALA A 217 24.79 -12.43 -6.83
C ALA A 217 26.14 -12.33 -6.08
N LEU A 218 26.16 -12.45 -4.75
CA LEU A 218 27.38 -12.47 -3.94
C LEU A 218 28.27 -13.70 -4.18
N SER A 219 27.73 -14.80 -4.72
CA SER A 219 28.56 -15.93 -5.17
C SER A 219 29.37 -15.62 -6.42
N LEU A 220 28.97 -14.60 -7.19
CA LEU A 220 29.68 -14.13 -8.37
C LEU A 220 30.64 -12.98 -8.03
N ASP A 221 30.23 -12.09 -7.12
CA ASP A 221 31.06 -10.99 -6.60
C ASP A 221 30.95 -10.91 -5.05
N PRO A 222 31.87 -11.56 -4.31
CA PRO A 222 31.84 -11.58 -2.85
C PRO A 222 32.07 -10.21 -2.18
N ASP A 223 32.71 -9.27 -2.88
CA ASP A 223 33.14 -7.99 -2.31
C ASP A 223 32.12 -6.86 -2.56
N ASP A 224 30.98 -7.17 -3.18
CA ASP A 224 29.89 -6.22 -3.38
C ASP A 224 29.29 -5.78 -2.02
N LYS A 225 29.70 -4.60 -1.59
CA LYS A 225 29.25 -3.98 -0.33
C LYS A 225 27.76 -3.64 -0.34
N PHE A 226 27.17 -3.33 -1.50
CA PHE A 226 25.75 -2.98 -1.62
C PHE A 226 24.90 -4.23 -1.41
N LEU A 227 25.17 -5.30 -2.17
CA LEU A 227 24.48 -6.57 -2.04
C LEU A 227 24.76 -7.24 -0.70
N GLY A 228 25.97 -7.09 -0.17
CA GLY A 228 26.33 -7.56 1.17
C GLY A 228 25.54 -6.88 2.29
N ARG A 229 25.22 -5.58 2.14
CA ARG A 229 24.31 -4.86 3.06
C ARG A 229 22.86 -5.30 2.87
N ALA A 230 22.36 -5.36 1.63
CA ALA A 230 21.00 -5.84 1.34
C ALA A 230 20.75 -7.24 1.90
N PHE A 231 21.71 -8.16 1.72
CA PHE A 231 21.67 -9.51 2.27
C PHE A 231 21.59 -9.51 3.80
N ARG A 232 22.45 -8.74 4.48
CA ARG A 232 22.43 -8.65 5.95
C ARG A 232 21.11 -8.09 6.49
N ILE A 233 20.58 -7.03 5.86
CA ILE A 233 19.27 -6.46 6.21
C ILE A 233 18.16 -7.50 6.06
N ALA A 234 18.06 -8.12 4.88
CA ALA A 234 17.01 -9.08 4.61
C ALA A 234 17.13 -10.34 5.49
N LYS A 235 18.37 -10.80 5.77
CA LYS A 235 18.63 -11.93 6.67
C LYS A 235 18.24 -11.59 8.11
N GLY A 236 18.63 -10.42 8.61
CA GLY A 236 18.28 -9.98 9.97
C GLY A 236 16.77 -9.96 10.21
N ILE A 237 16.00 -9.42 9.26
CA ILE A 237 14.55 -9.39 9.36
C ILE A 237 13.95 -10.79 9.16
N SER A 238 14.48 -11.59 8.24
CA SER A 238 14.02 -12.97 8.00
C SER A 238 14.24 -13.88 9.22
N GLU A 239 15.34 -13.71 9.95
CA GLU A 239 15.56 -14.38 11.24
C GLU A 239 14.51 -13.92 12.26
N GLY A 240 14.21 -12.62 12.32
CA GLY A 240 13.12 -12.11 13.14
C GLY A 240 11.76 -12.72 12.79
N VAL A 241 11.44 -12.86 11.51
CA VAL A 241 10.23 -13.57 11.04
C VAL A 241 10.22 -15.01 11.54
N GLY A 242 11.34 -15.73 11.39
CA GLY A 242 11.44 -17.13 11.82
C GLY A 242 11.16 -17.31 13.31
N VAL A 243 11.67 -16.41 14.16
CA VAL A 243 11.50 -16.48 15.62
C VAL A 243 10.14 -15.97 16.07
N LEU A 244 9.66 -14.86 15.50
CA LEU A 244 8.52 -14.11 16.03
C LEU A 244 7.19 -14.38 15.31
N LYS A 245 7.17 -15.00 14.12
CA LYS A 245 5.92 -15.22 13.36
C LYS A 245 4.82 -15.94 14.14
N ASN A 246 5.21 -16.89 14.99
CA ASN A 246 4.28 -17.65 15.83
C ASN A 246 4.31 -17.19 17.29
N ALA A 247 5.07 -16.15 17.61
CA ALA A 247 5.16 -15.68 18.98
C ALA A 247 3.82 -15.12 19.43
N THR A 248 3.48 -15.34 20.69
CA THR A 248 2.27 -14.78 21.30
C THR A 248 2.60 -14.16 22.67
N PRO A 249 1.81 -13.17 23.13
CA PRO A 249 2.12 -12.43 24.35
C PRO A 249 2.26 -13.29 25.62
N MET A 250 1.64 -14.47 25.67
CA MET A 250 1.55 -15.32 26.85
C MET A 250 1.94 -16.78 26.58
N THR A 251 1.32 -17.44 25.60
CA THR A 251 1.35 -18.91 25.45
C THR A 251 2.55 -19.43 24.66
N GLN A 252 2.91 -18.81 23.54
CA GLN A 252 4.03 -19.19 22.68
C GLN A 252 5.14 -18.15 22.74
N ARG A 253 5.91 -18.16 23.85
CA ARG A 253 7.01 -17.21 24.05
C ARG A 253 8.35 -17.80 23.57
N PRO A 254 9.12 -17.09 22.73
CA PRO A 254 10.44 -17.56 22.32
C PRO A 254 11.43 -17.67 23.49
N ALA A 255 12.47 -18.49 23.34
CA ALA A 255 13.48 -18.67 24.37
C ALA A 255 14.32 -17.40 24.60
N LEU A 256 14.67 -17.10 25.86
CA LEU A 256 15.38 -15.87 26.23
C LEU A 256 16.74 -15.70 25.51
N GLN A 257 17.46 -16.80 25.30
CA GLN A 257 18.73 -16.82 24.56
C GLN A 257 18.52 -16.42 23.09
N GLU A 258 17.46 -16.92 22.47
CA GLU A 258 17.11 -16.62 21.09
C GLU A 258 16.66 -15.17 20.93
N LEU A 259 15.85 -14.66 21.88
CA LEU A 259 15.47 -13.24 21.93
C LEU A 259 16.68 -12.32 22.08
N SER A 260 17.65 -12.69 22.92
CA SER A 260 18.87 -11.89 23.12
C SER A 260 19.75 -11.85 21.86
N ARG A 261 19.88 -13.01 21.17
CA ARG A 261 20.57 -13.10 19.87
C ARG A 261 19.87 -12.24 18.81
N LEU A 262 18.54 -12.34 18.73
CA LEU A 262 17.74 -11.61 17.76
C LEU A 262 17.78 -10.09 18.02
N HIS A 263 17.68 -9.66 19.27
CA HIS A 263 17.80 -8.25 19.64
C HIS A 263 19.13 -7.67 19.16
N LYS A 264 20.24 -8.33 19.49
CA LYS A 264 21.58 -7.90 19.07
C LYS A 264 21.69 -7.80 17.54
N LEU A 265 21.21 -8.82 16.82
CA LEU A 265 21.19 -8.83 15.37
C LEU A 265 20.36 -7.66 14.81
N ALA A 266 19.19 -7.38 15.39
CA ALA A 266 18.33 -6.29 14.96
C ALA A 266 18.97 -4.92 15.20
N VAL A 267 19.68 -4.71 16.32
CA VAL A 267 20.44 -3.48 16.60
C VAL A 267 21.56 -3.27 15.60
N GLU A 268 22.37 -4.31 15.37
CA GLU A 268 23.47 -4.27 14.38
C GLU A 268 22.95 -4.00 12.96
N THR A 269 21.80 -4.59 12.61
CA THR A 269 21.19 -4.46 11.28
C THR A 269 20.59 -3.07 11.08
N THR A 270 19.97 -2.47 12.10
CA THR A 270 19.41 -1.11 12.01
C THR A 270 20.48 -0.08 11.60
N GLY A 271 21.70 -0.19 12.13
CA GLY A 271 22.82 0.67 11.73
C GLY A 271 23.27 0.50 10.27
N GLN A 272 22.89 -0.60 9.60
CA GLN A 272 23.18 -0.81 8.17
C GLN A 272 22.12 -0.21 7.25
N VAL A 273 20.92 0.10 7.74
CA VAL A 273 19.79 0.55 6.92
C VAL A 273 20.09 1.90 6.26
N ASP A 274 20.48 2.91 7.04
CA ASP A 274 20.73 4.25 6.51
C ASP A 274 21.88 4.22 5.51
N LEU A 275 22.97 3.55 5.87
CA LEU A 275 24.13 3.31 5.01
C LEU A 275 23.78 2.58 3.71
N PHE A 276 22.81 1.66 3.73
CA PHE A 276 22.34 0.97 2.53
C PHE A 276 21.53 1.92 1.64
N PHE A 277 20.57 2.64 2.20
CA PHE A 277 19.68 3.52 1.43
C PHE A 277 20.40 4.76 0.89
N GLU A 278 21.34 5.34 1.63
CA GLU A 278 22.21 6.42 1.13
C GLU A 278 23.01 5.97 -0.09
N LYS A 279 23.62 4.79 0.00
CA LYS A 279 24.37 4.20 -1.12
C LYS A 279 23.45 3.85 -2.29
N ALA A 280 22.26 3.30 -2.02
CA ALA A 280 21.25 3.00 -3.04
C ALA A 280 20.83 4.25 -3.82
N MET A 281 20.56 5.36 -3.12
CA MET A 281 20.19 6.63 -3.77
C MET A 281 21.34 7.18 -4.60
N SER A 282 22.57 7.13 -4.07
CA SER A 282 23.78 7.56 -4.79
C SER A 282 24.05 6.73 -6.05
N ASP A 283 23.93 5.40 -5.98
CA ASP A 283 24.20 4.52 -7.11
C ASP A 283 23.09 4.63 -8.16
N ALA A 284 21.83 4.70 -7.73
CA ALA A 284 20.71 4.94 -8.62
C ALA A 284 20.84 6.29 -9.35
N HIS A 285 21.28 7.35 -8.67
CA HIS A 285 21.55 8.65 -9.31
C HIS A 285 22.60 8.53 -10.42
N THR A 286 23.72 7.87 -10.15
CA THR A 286 24.79 7.64 -11.14
C THR A 286 24.28 6.83 -12.33
N LEU A 287 23.57 5.72 -12.06
CA LEU A 287 23.01 4.85 -13.10
C LEU A 287 21.95 5.55 -13.96
N ILE A 288 21.10 6.39 -13.37
CA ILE A 288 20.12 7.22 -14.10
C ILE A 288 20.85 8.19 -15.03
N LYS A 289 21.91 8.83 -14.55
CA LYS A 289 22.72 9.76 -15.35
C LYS A 289 23.42 9.06 -16.51
N GLU A 290 24.02 7.90 -16.27
CA GLU A 290 24.70 7.10 -17.30
C GLU A 290 23.74 6.50 -18.32
N ALA A 291 22.63 5.91 -17.84
CA ALA A 291 21.71 5.19 -18.69
C ALA A 291 20.82 6.12 -19.54
N LEU A 292 20.42 7.26 -18.98
CA LEU A 292 19.36 8.11 -19.52
C LEU A 292 19.80 9.57 -19.76
N GLY A 293 20.99 9.98 -19.31
CA GLY A 293 21.44 11.37 -19.38
C GLY A 293 20.64 12.32 -18.48
N LEU A 294 19.89 11.78 -17.51
CA LEU A 294 19.01 12.55 -16.63
C LEU A 294 19.72 12.88 -15.32
N ASN A 295 19.60 14.13 -14.87
CA ASN A 295 20.10 14.57 -13.57
C ASN A 295 18.96 14.55 -12.55
N PHE A 296 18.64 13.38 -12.02
CA PHE A 296 17.54 13.20 -11.06
C PHE A 296 18.00 12.46 -9.80
N GLN A 297 17.54 12.89 -8.61
CA GLN A 297 17.83 12.22 -7.35
C GLN A 297 16.65 11.36 -6.89
N PRO A 298 16.79 10.02 -6.89
CA PRO A 298 15.73 9.15 -6.43
C PRO A 298 15.59 9.19 -4.91
N HIS A 299 14.35 9.08 -4.42
CA HIS A 299 14.03 9.17 -3.00
C HIS A 299 13.51 7.83 -2.48
N PHE A 300 14.26 7.20 -1.57
CA PHE A 300 13.89 5.92 -0.96
C PHE A 300 13.48 6.05 0.52
N GLN A 301 13.11 7.25 0.98
CA GLN A 301 12.82 7.51 2.39
C GLN A 301 11.68 6.64 2.93
N ALA A 302 10.59 6.43 2.17
CA ALA A 302 9.49 5.58 2.60
C ALA A 302 9.94 4.13 2.82
N ALA A 303 10.69 3.56 1.87
CA ALA A 303 11.25 2.22 1.99
C ALA A 303 12.24 2.10 3.17
N ALA A 304 13.09 3.11 3.37
CA ALA A 304 14.02 3.18 4.49
C ALA A 304 13.30 3.21 5.84
N SER A 305 12.30 4.07 5.99
CA SER A 305 11.48 4.18 7.20
C SER A 305 10.75 2.88 7.50
N GLN A 306 10.21 2.20 6.48
CA GLN A 306 9.51 0.94 6.66
C GLN A 306 10.44 -0.20 7.12
N VAL A 307 11.62 -0.34 6.50
CA VAL A 307 12.62 -1.35 6.89
C VAL A 307 13.16 -1.06 8.29
N ARG A 308 13.44 0.22 8.61
CA ARG A 308 13.87 0.66 9.93
C ARG A 308 12.80 0.34 10.98
N GLY A 309 11.54 0.68 10.69
CA GLY A 309 10.40 0.42 11.58
C GLY A 309 10.19 -1.07 11.84
N ALA A 310 10.42 -1.95 10.86
CA ALA A 310 10.37 -3.40 11.05
C ALA A 310 11.45 -3.89 12.05
N LEU A 311 12.69 -3.42 11.89
CA LEU A 311 13.79 -3.76 12.80
C LEU A 311 13.58 -3.18 14.20
N GLN A 312 13.11 -1.94 14.32
CA GLN A 312 12.74 -1.33 15.60
C GLN A 312 11.60 -2.09 16.27
N SER A 313 10.62 -2.57 15.50
CA SER A 313 9.54 -3.42 16.03
C SER A 313 10.09 -4.74 16.56
N ILE A 314 11.03 -5.38 15.86
CA ILE A 314 11.73 -6.59 16.35
C ILE A 314 12.48 -6.29 17.65
N GLN A 315 13.29 -5.23 17.68
CA GLN A 315 14.01 -4.80 18.88
C GLN A 315 13.03 -4.62 20.04
N CYS A 316 11.94 -3.90 19.81
CA CYS A 316 10.96 -3.62 20.84
C CYS A 316 10.26 -4.88 21.36
N VAL A 317 9.79 -5.77 20.47
CA VAL A 317 9.18 -7.04 20.89
C VAL A 317 10.17 -7.88 21.70
N THR A 318 11.43 -7.98 21.26
CA THR A 318 12.45 -8.72 22.00
C THR A 318 12.69 -8.14 23.39
N ASP A 319 12.71 -6.82 23.52
CA ASP A 319 12.88 -6.17 24.82
C ASP A 319 11.65 -6.35 25.72
N LEU A 320 10.44 -6.18 25.20
CA LEU A 320 9.21 -6.39 25.96
C LEU A 320 9.06 -7.82 26.48
N TYR A 321 9.60 -8.81 25.78
CA TYR A 321 9.66 -10.19 26.31
C TYR A 321 10.72 -10.37 27.39
N ARG A 322 11.83 -9.62 27.35
CA ARG A 322 12.98 -9.74 28.26
C ARG A 322 12.82 -8.92 29.54
N HIS A 323 12.19 -7.75 29.44
CA HIS A 323 12.08 -6.77 30.51
C HIS A 323 10.72 -6.83 31.21
N ARG A 324 10.68 -6.35 32.47
CA ARG A 324 9.46 -6.19 33.26
C ARG A 324 8.83 -4.80 33.14
N GLU A 325 9.46 -3.92 32.37
CA GLU A 325 9.08 -2.53 32.15
C GLU A 325 9.26 -2.20 30.67
N VAL A 326 8.57 -1.15 30.20
CA VAL A 326 8.65 -0.70 28.81
C VAL A 326 9.97 0.06 28.64
N PRO A 327 10.90 -0.42 27.78
CA PRO A 327 12.14 0.29 27.55
C PRO A 327 11.93 1.57 26.73
N ASP A 328 12.86 2.52 26.83
CA ASP A 328 12.82 3.79 26.08
C ASP A 328 12.82 3.57 24.56
N THR A 329 13.46 2.50 24.09
CA THR A 329 13.48 2.06 22.69
C THR A 329 12.10 1.65 22.16
N CYS A 330 11.12 1.46 23.04
CA CYS A 330 9.73 1.07 22.73
C CYS A 330 8.70 2.21 22.93
N GLN A 331 9.15 3.45 23.17
CA GLN A 331 8.27 4.59 23.34
C GLN A 331 7.72 5.07 21.99
N PHE A 332 6.70 4.38 21.48
CA PHE A 332 5.87 4.91 20.39
C PHE A 332 5.04 6.08 20.92
N SER A 333 5.10 7.24 20.26
CA SER A 333 4.28 8.41 20.63
C SER A 333 2.80 8.13 20.43
N ASP A 334 1.93 8.78 21.22
CA ASP A 334 0.47 8.69 21.05
C ASP A 334 0.02 9.21 19.66
N GLU A 335 0.77 10.11 19.02
CA GLU A 335 0.54 10.53 17.63
C GLU A 335 0.71 9.38 16.62
N MET A 336 1.60 8.42 16.86
CA MET A 336 1.76 7.26 15.98
C MET A 336 0.57 6.28 16.05
N LEU A 337 -0.17 6.24 17.16
CA LEU A 337 -1.41 5.46 17.28
C LEU A 337 -2.53 6.04 16.40
N GLU A 338 -2.52 7.35 16.13
CA GLU A 338 -3.46 8.02 15.24
C GLU A 338 -3.02 7.95 13.77
N ASP A 339 -1.71 8.08 13.51
CA ASP A 339 -1.16 8.18 12.15
C ASP A 339 -0.95 6.82 11.47
N THR A 340 -0.78 5.74 12.24
CA THR A 340 -0.71 4.37 11.69
C THR A 340 -1.96 3.99 10.90
N SER A 341 -3.11 4.62 11.15
CA SER A 341 -4.34 4.41 10.36
C SER A 341 -4.27 4.92 8.91
N LYS A 342 -3.38 5.88 8.61
CA LYS A 342 -3.31 6.54 7.29
C LYS A 342 -2.30 5.90 6.34
N GLU A 343 -1.30 5.19 6.85
CA GLU A 343 -0.17 4.68 6.04
C GLU A 343 0.05 3.15 6.15
N LEU A 344 -0.99 2.35 6.37
CA LEU A 344 -0.87 0.88 6.53
C LEU A 344 -0.52 0.12 5.21
N ARG A 345 0.54 0.51 4.50
CA ARG A 345 1.36 -0.38 3.64
C ARG A 345 2.38 -1.13 4.49
N VAL A 346 1.90 -1.76 5.56
CA VAL A 346 2.72 -2.50 6.51
C VAL A 346 2.56 -3.99 6.18
N SER A 347 3.67 -4.72 6.02
CA SER A 347 3.63 -6.15 5.72
C SER A 347 2.83 -6.92 6.80
N GLU A 348 2.23 -8.07 6.44
CA GLU A 348 1.45 -8.87 7.41
C GLU A 348 2.24 -9.17 8.69
N PHE A 349 3.54 -9.45 8.54
CA PHE A 349 4.45 -9.68 9.65
C PHE A 349 4.61 -8.44 10.54
N ASN A 350 4.77 -7.25 9.97
CA ASN A 350 4.90 -6.03 10.76
C ASN A 350 3.61 -5.70 11.53
N LYS A 351 2.43 -5.96 10.94
CA LYS A 351 1.14 -5.84 11.66
C LYS A 351 1.05 -6.81 12.83
N HIS A 352 1.53 -8.05 12.64
CA HIS A 352 1.65 -9.02 13.73
C HIS A 352 2.59 -8.52 14.84
N LEU A 353 3.77 -7.98 14.50
CA LEU A 353 4.68 -7.41 15.50
C LEU A 353 4.06 -6.24 16.27
N LEU A 354 3.36 -5.33 15.59
CA LEU A 354 2.64 -4.23 16.24
C LEU A 354 1.55 -4.76 17.19
N ALA A 355 0.79 -5.78 16.78
CA ALA A 355 -0.16 -6.44 17.66
C ALA A 355 0.51 -7.02 18.92
N LEU A 356 1.68 -7.65 18.77
CA LEU A 356 2.47 -8.13 19.90
C LEU A 356 2.92 -7.00 20.83
N ILE A 357 3.46 -5.91 20.27
CA ILE A 357 3.93 -4.75 21.03
C ILE A 357 2.79 -4.20 21.90
N TYR A 358 1.63 -3.93 21.30
CA TYR A 358 0.50 -3.37 22.03
C TYR A 358 -0.04 -4.33 23.09
N ALA A 359 -0.17 -5.61 22.78
CA ALA A 359 -0.62 -6.62 23.74
C ALA A 359 0.36 -6.80 24.90
N LEU A 360 1.67 -6.85 24.62
CA LEU A 360 2.71 -6.95 25.65
C LEU A 360 2.75 -5.70 26.54
N ARG A 361 2.64 -4.51 25.96
CA ARG A 361 2.57 -3.24 26.73
C ARG A 361 1.32 -3.20 27.61
N ALA A 362 0.15 -3.57 27.09
CA ALA A 362 -1.07 -3.68 27.89
C ALA A 362 -0.88 -4.64 29.07
N ARG A 363 -0.24 -5.79 28.84
CA ARG A 363 0.07 -6.77 29.91
C ARG A 363 1.04 -6.20 30.96
N LEU A 364 2.06 -5.44 30.57
CA LEU A 364 2.97 -4.79 31.50
C LEU A 364 2.26 -3.71 32.33
N LEU A 365 1.40 -2.90 31.71
CA LEU A 365 0.53 -1.93 32.39
C LEU A 365 -0.37 -2.61 33.42
N LEU A 366 -1.02 -3.72 33.06
CA LEU A 366 -1.82 -4.50 34.01
C LEU A 366 -0.98 -5.01 35.19
N SER A 367 0.25 -5.46 34.95
CA SER A 367 1.15 -5.90 36.02
C SER A 367 1.63 -4.77 36.93
N LYS A 368 1.76 -3.54 36.40
CA LYS A 368 2.03 -2.32 37.18
C LYS A 368 0.83 -2.01 38.09
N LEU A 369 -0.38 -2.01 37.53
CA LEU A 369 -1.62 -1.79 38.28
C LEU A 369 -1.81 -2.80 39.42
N ASP A 370 -1.46 -4.08 39.18
CA ASP A 370 -1.52 -5.13 40.20
C ASP A 370 -0.53 -4.88 41.35
N ARG A 371 0.67 -4.34 41.06
CA ARG A 371 1.66 -3.97 42.09
C ARG A 371 1.22 -2.75 42.91
N GLU A 372 0.58 -1.77 42.26
CA GLU A 372 0.13 -0.52 42.88
C GLU A 372 -1.25 -0.63 43.59
N GLY A 373 -1.87 -1.81 43.57
CA GLY A 373 -3.13 -2.09 44.28
C GLY A 373 -4.34 -1.36 43.68
N GLY A 374 -4.28 -0.89 42.44
CA GLY A 374 -5.40 -0.25 41.74
C GLY A 374 -5.93 1.05 42.35
N HIS A 375 -5.20 1.65 43.30
CA HIS A 375 -5.59 2.88 44.01
C HIS A 375 -4.73 4.11 43.64
N SER A 376 -3.84 3.95 42.64
CA SER A 376 -3.03 5.04 42.11
C SER A 376 -3.91 6.08 41.40
N LEU A 377 -3.52 7.36 41.49
CA LEU A 377 -4.13 8.46 40.75
C LEU A 377 -3.97 8.32 39.23
N ASP A 378 -3.12 7.38 38.77
CA ASP A 378 -2.93 7.11 37.35
C ASP A 378 -3.64 5.83 36.90
N ALA A 379 -4.34 5.12 37.81
CA ALA A 379 -4.90 3.80 37.51
C ALA A 379 -5.99 3.80 36.43
N GLU A 380 -6.83 4.83 36.38
CA GLU A 380 -7.82 4.99 35.30
C GLU A 380 -7.16 5.31 33.96
N ASP A 381 -6.15 6.18 33.96
CA ASP A 381 -5.44 6.58 32.74
C ASP A 381 -4.64 5.41 32.16
N ASP A 382 -3.92 4.69 33.01
CA ASP A 382 -3.16 3.47 32.67
C ASP A 382 -4.08 2.37 32.14
N LEU A 383 -5.27 2.23 32.72
CA LEU A 383 -6.27 1.28 32.26
C LEU A 383 -6.91 1.71 30.94
N ALA A 384 -7.27 2.97 30.77
CA ALA A 384 -7.80 3.51 29.51
C ALA A 384 -6.74 3.35 28.40
N MET A 385 -5.46 3.54 28.73
CA MET A 385 -4.35 3.25 27.85
C MET A 385 -4.28 1.77 27.48
N ALA A 386 -4.38 0.87 28.46
CA ALA A 386 -4.40 -0.58 28.22
C ALA A 386 -5.60 -1.01 27.34
N GLN A 387 -6.78 -0.41 27.53
CA GLN A 387 -7.97 -0.60 26.71
C GLN A 387 -7.75 -0.18 25.25
N ARG A 388 -7.13 0.99 25.02
CA ARG A 388 -6.78 1.44 23.67
C ARG A 388 -5.77 0.47 23.04
N MET A 389 -4.67 0.18 23.73
CA MET A 389 -3.64 -0.74 23.24
C MET A 389 -4.21 -2.09 22.85
N ILE A 390 -5.05 -2.71 23.70
CA ILE A 390 -5.59 -4.03 23.39
C ILE A 390 -6.59 -3.99 22.24
N THR A 391 -7.35 -2.90 22.08
CA THR A 391 -8.25 -2.71 20.94
C THR A 391 -7.47 -2.62 19.63
N TYR A 392 -6.37 -1.85 19.60
CA TYR A 392 -5.49 -1.78 18.43
C TYR A 392 -4.76 -3.10 18.16
N ALA A 393 -4.31 -3.80 19.21
CA ALA A 393 -3.70 -5.11 19.07
C ALA A 393 -4.66 -6.10 18.39
N HIS A 394 -5.93 -6.08 18.81
CA HIS A 394 -6.97 -6.95 18.28
C HIS A 394 -7.28 -6.67 16.81
N SER A 395 -7.44 -5.40 16.42
CA SER A 395 -7.72 -5.03 15.02
C SER A 395 -6.61 -5.47 14.07
N LEU A 396 -5.35 -5.20 14.43
CA LEU A 396 -4.18 -5.63 13.67
C LEU A 396 -4.10 -7.16 13.60
N ALA A 397 -4.36 -7.84 14.71
CA ALA A 397 -4.31 -9.30 14.79
C ALA A 397 -5.40 -9.98 13.95
N ILE A 398 -6.61 -9.42 13.88
CA ILE A 398 -7.68 -9.91 13.00
C ILE A 398 -7.24 -9.81 11.53
N GLU A 399 -6.74 -8.65 11.13
CA GLU A 399 -6.43 -8.35 9.72
C GLU A 399 -5.45 -9.36 9.12
N VAL A 400 -4.48 -9.81 9.92
CA VAL A 400 -3.43 -10.75 9.50
C VAL A 400 -3.59 -12.16 10.04
N ARG A 401 -4.77 -12.49 10.61
CA ARG A 401 -5.06 -13.80 11.22
C ARG A 401 -3.96 -14.25 12.19
N SER A 402 -3.52 -13.33 13.03
CA SER A 402 -2.39 -13.50 13.93
C SER A 402 -2.59 -14.67 14.91
N PRO A 403 -1.58 -15.50 15.18
CA PRO A 403 -1.65 -16.54 16.19
C PRO A 403 -1.83 -15.98 17.61
N ALA A 404 -1.55 -14.69 17.82
CA ALA A 404 -1.70 -14.03 19.11
C ALA A 404 -3.16 -13.74 19.51
N LEU A 405 -4.14 -13.95 18.62
CA LEU A 405 -5.54 -13.57 18.87
C LEU A 405 -6.11 -14.11 20.19
N GLY A 406 -5.85 -15.38 20.53
CA GLY A 406 -6.35 -15.97 21.78
C GLY A 406 -5.75 -15.34 23.04
N ASP A 407 -4.45 -15.04 23.01
CA ASP A 407 -3.77 -14.34 24.10
C ASP A 407 -4.25 -12.88 24.21
N ILE A 408 -4.51 -12.22 23.08
CA ILE A 408 -5.06 -10.85 23.05
C ILE A 408 -6.45 -10.82 23.67
N ASP A 409 -7.33 -11.77 23.33
CA ASP A 409 -8.65 -11.89 23.96
C ASP A 409 -8.53 -12.13 25.47
N THR A 410 -7.55 -12.94 25.90
CA THR A 410 -7.25 -13.18 27.32
C THR A 410 -6.78 -11.90 28.03
N ILE A 411 -5.96 -11.08 27.37
CA ILE A 411 -5.52 -9.81 27.94
C ILE A 411 -6.69 -8.80 27.98
N ASP A 412 -7.56 -8.76 26.95
CA ASP A 412 -8.76 -7.90 26.94
C ASP A 412 -9.72 -8.27 28.09
N ASP A 413 -9.80 -9.56 28.46
CA ASP A 413 -10.53 -10.00 29.65
C ASP A 413 -9.94 -9.45 30.94
N GLN A 414 -8.61 -9.49 31.06
CA GLN A 414 -7.92 -8.95 32.23
C GLN A 414 -8.15 -7.44 32.31
N VAL A 415 -8.03 -6.72 31.19
CA VAL A 415 -8.34 -5.28 31.11
C VAL A 415 -9.78 -5.02 31.57
N LEU A 416 -10.77 -5.75 31.05
CA LEU A 416 -12.16 -5.60 31.48
C LEU A 416 -12.35 -5.88 32.98
N GLN A 417 -11.72 -6.92 33.51
CA GLN A 417 -11.80 -7.25 34.93
C GLN A 417 -11.23 -6.13 35.81
N ARG A 418 -10.11 -5.51 35.39
CA ARG A 418 -9.54 -4.34 36.08
C ARG A 418 -10.43 -3.13 35.92
N ALA A 419 -11.00 -2.89 34.74
CA ALA A 419 -11.92 -1.80 34.49
C ALA A 419 -13.14 -1.80 35.40
N ARG A 420 -13.76 -2.96 35.61
CA ARG A 420 -14.87 -3.09 36.56
C ARG A 420 -14.51 -2.68 37.99
N ARG A 421 -13.24 -2.87 38.40
CA ARG A 421 -12.74 -2.47 39.73
C ARG A 421 -12.42 -0.98 39.80
N VAL A 422 -11.89 -0.42 38.72
CA VAL A 422 -11.37 0.95 38.65
C VAL A 422 -12.45 1.97 38.31
N VAL A 423 -13.42 1.66 37.43
CA VAL A 423 -14.54 2.54 37.02
C VAL A 423 -15.52 2.84 38.15
N ASN A 424 -15.37 2.20 39.31
CA ASN A 424 -15.96 2.62 40.57
C ASN A 424 -14.89 3.29 41.47
N PRO A 425 -14.25 4.40 41.06
CA PRO A 425 -13.27 5.07 41.89
C PRO A 425 -13.98 5.59 43.14
N ASN A 426 -13.36 5.46 44.32
CA ASN A 426 -13.94 5.97 45.55
C ASN A 426 -13.83 7.51 45.60
N PHE A 427 -14.84 8.23 45.09
CA PHE A 427 -14.85 9.70 45.05
C PHE A 427 -14.81 10.32 46.45
N TYR A 428 -15.36 9.64 47.45
CA TYR A 428 -15.28 10.07 48.84
C TYR A 428 -13.83 10.08 49.32
N ARG A 429 -13.06 9.04 48.98
CA ARG A 429 -11.61 8.99 49.26
C ARG A 429 -10.83 10.08 48.52
N ILE A 430 -11.17 10.37 47.27
CA ILE A 430 -10.52 11.44 46.48
C ILE A 430 -10.72 12.81 47.14
N LEU A 431 -11.92 13.09 47.64
CA LEU A 431 -12.20 14.33 48.38
C LEU A 431 -11.75 14.28 49.85
N GLY A 432 -11.29 13.12 50.34
CA GLY A 432 -10.88 12.92 51.73
C GLY A 432 -12.03 13.04 52.73
N VAL A 433 -13.22 12.57 52.35
CA VAL A 433 -14.46 12.63 53.15
C VAL A 433 -15.07 11.24 53.33
N SER A 434 -15.95 11.07 54.32
CA SER A 434 -16.72 9.82 54.51
C SER A 434 -17.96 9.79 53.62
N ARG A 435 -18.55 8.61 53.41
CA ARG A 435 -19.77 8.44 52.61
C ARG A 435 -20.99 9.10 53.24
N GLU A 436 -20.98 9.27 54.55
CA GLU A 436 -22.03 9.90 55.36
C GLU A 436 -21.90 11.44 55.41
N THR A 437 -20.85 11.99 54.78
CA THR A 437 -20.58 13.44 54.83
C THR A 437 -21.71 14.23 54.15
N PRO A 438 -22.25 15.28 54.80
CA PRO A 438 -23.29 16.11 54.20
C PRO A 438 -22.73 17.00 53.09
N LEU A 439 -23.56 17.33 52.10
CA LEU A 439 -23.16 18.10 50.91
C LEU A 439 -22.37 19.39 51.20
N PRO A 440 -22.69 20.21 52.22
CA PRO A 440 -21.91 21.40 52.55
C PRO A 440 -20.46 21.11 53.00
N ALA A 441 -20.21 19.94 53.61
CA ALA A 441 -18.87 19.52 54.00
C ALA A 441 -18.09 18.95 52.79
N ILE A 442 -18.77 18.24 51.89
CA ILE A 442 -18.20 17.81 50.60
C ILE A 442 -17.77 19.04 49.77
N LYS A 443 -18.62 20.06 49.68
CA LYS A 443 -18.32 21.32 48.98
C LYS A 443 -17.09 22.03 49.53
N ARG A 444 -16.95 22.07 50.87
CA ARG A 444 -15.77 22.63 51.54
C ARG A 444 -14.50 21.83 51.24
N ALA A 445 -14.59 20.51 51.24
CA ALA A 445 -13.45 19.64 50.88
C ALA A 445 -13.02 19.86 49.42
N TYR A 446 -13.97 19.95 48.49
CA TYR A 446 -13.71 20.28 47.09
C TYR A 446 -12.98 21.61 46.94
N TYR A 447 -13.49 22.71 47.52
CA TYR A 447 -12.84 24.03 47.38
C TYR A 447 -11.42 24.06 47.93
N ARG A 448 -11.17 23.36 49.05
CA ARG A 448 -9.83 23.24 49.62
C ARG A 448 -8.87 22.56 48.64
N LEU A 449 -9.25 21.40 48.09
CA LEU A 449 -8.43 20.63 47.16
C LEU A 449 -8.29 21.31 45.80
N ALA A 450 -9.36 21.92 45.28
CA ALA A 450 -9.32 22.68 44.03
C ALA A 450 -8.37 23.88 44.14
N LYS A 451 -8.39 24.59 45.28
CA LYS A 451 -7.44 25.67 45.58
C LYS A 451 -6.02 25.18 45.79
N GLU A 452 -5.83 23.94 46.24
CA GLU A 452 -4.50 23.33 46.41
C GLU A 452 -3.89 22.94 45.06
N TYR A 453 -4.65 22.24 44.21
CA TYR A 453 -4.18 21.67 42.95
C TYR A 453 -4.37 22.56 41.71
N HIS A 454 -4.89 23.79 41.86
CA HIS A 454 -5.11 24.71 40.73
C HIS A 454 -3.84 24.91 39.88
N PRO A 455 -3.94 24.89 38.54
CA PRO A 455 -2.78 25.05 37.64
C PRO A 455 -1.99 26.34 37.93
N ASP A 456 -2.68 27.46 38.18
CA ASP A 456 -2.06 28.76 38.51
C ASP A 456 -1.22 28.76 39.80
N ARG A 457 -1.36 27.74 40.65
CA ARG A 457 -0.58 27.60 41.89
C ARG A 457 0.55 26.60 41.77
N THR A 458 0.78 26.09 40.56
CA THR A 458 1.93 25.26 40.26
C THR A 458 3.16 26.15 40.11
N PRO A 459 4.25 25.90 40.85
CA PRO A 459 5.47 26.70 40.76
C PRO A 459 6.02 26.75 39.32
N ALA A 460 6.59 27.89 38.92
CA ALA A 460 7.14 28.07 37.58
C ALA A 460 8.39 27.18 37.34
N ASP A 461 9.06 26.75 38.39
CA ASP A 461 10.18 25.81 38.41
C ASP A 461 9.76 24.34 38.57
N ALA A 462 8.46 24.05 38.72
CA ALA A 462 7.97 22.68 38.83
C ALA A 462 8.30 21.89 37.56
N SER A 463 8.74 20.64 37.75
CA SER A 463 9.09 19.74 36.65
C SER A 463 7.86 19.45 35.77
N PRO A 464 8.05 19.06 34.49
CA PRO A 464 6.94 18.64 33.63
C PRO A 464 6.08 17.52 34.27
N GLU A 465 6.70 16.59 34.98
CA GLU A 465 6.02 15.51 35.70
C GLU A 465 5.16 16.04 36.85
N GLU A 466 5.69 16.95 37.66
CA GLU A 466 4.96 17.57 38.77
C GLU A 466 3.77 18.38 38.28
N ARG A 467 3.93 19.15 37.20
CA ARG A 467 2.85 19.90 36.56
C ARG A 467 1.74 18.95 36.10
N THR A 468 2.11 17.85 35.45
CA THR A 468 1.16 16.85 34.95
C THR A 468 0.43 16.16 36.11
N ALA A 469 1.15 15.79 37.18
CA ALA A 469 0.56 15.17 38.36
C ALA A 469 -0.43 16.10 39.09
N ARG A 470 -0.12 17.40 39.22
CA ARG A 470 -1.04 18.39 39.80
C ARG A 470 -2.28 18.59 38.95
N GLN A 471 -2.11 18.71 37.63
CA GLN A 471 -3.22 18.82 36.69
C GLN A 471 -4.17 17.61 36.79
N ARG A 472 -3.63 16.39 36.83
CA ARG A 472 -4.41 15.15 37.02
C ARG A 472 -5.17 15.13 38.34
N ARG A 473 -4.53 15.52 39.44
CA ARG A 473 -5.20 15.62 40.75
C ARG A 473 -6.35 16.63 40.74
N PHE A 474 -6.15 17.79 40.12
CA PHE A 474 -7.19 18.80 39.96
C PHE A 474 -8.40 18.26 39.19
N GLN A 475 -8.16 17.58 38.06
CA GLN A 475 -9.22 16.97 37.25
C GLN A 475 -10.03 15.93 38.03
N ARG A 476 -9.37 15.03 38.78
CA ARG A 476 -10.05 14.04 39.62
C ARG A 476 -10.87 14.66 40.75
N VAL A 477 -10.37 15.72 41.36
CA VAL A 477 -11.11 16.48 42.40
C VAL A 477 -12.35 17.13 41.81
N ALA A 478 -12.25 17.68 40.59
CA ALA A 478 -13.38 18.25 39.87
C ALA A 478 -14.41 17.18 39.47
N GLU A 479 -13.98 16.02 38.99
CA GLU A 479 -14.85 14.88 38.66
C GLU A 479 -15.59 14.36 39.90
N ALA A 480 -14.87 14.16 41.01
CA ALA A 480 -15.46 13.74 42.27
C ALA A 480 -16.52 14.72 42.77
N TRP A 481 -16.29 16.03 42.61
CA TRP A 481 -17.29 17.05 42.91
C TRP A 481 -18.47 17.04 41.92
N ALA A 482 -18.24 16.81 40.64
CA ALA A 482 -19.31 16.74 39.64
C ALA A 482 -20.29 15.57 39.86
N VAL A 483 -19.85 14.54 40.59
CA VAL A 483 -20.66 13.38 40.98
C VAL A 483 -21.22 13.54 42.40
N LEU A 484 -20.38 13.81 43.39
CA LEU A 484 -20.80 13.88 44.80
C LEU A 484 -21.45 15.20 45.21
N GLY A 485 -21.25 16.25 44.41
CA GLY A 485 -21.79 17.59 44.63
C GLY A 485 -23.25 17.75 44.19
N ASP A 486 -23.77 16.78 43.43
CA ASP A 486 -25.15 16.71 42.99
C ASP A 486 -25.86 15.53 43.68
N GLU A 487 -27.03 15.77 44.24
CA GLU A 487 -27.73 14.78 45.08
C GLU A 487 -28.30 13.60 44.27
N GLU A 488 -28.69 13.82 43.01
CA GLU A 488 -29.15 12.76 42.12
C GLU A 488 -27.96 11.89 41.67
N ARG A 489 -26.89 12.51 41.18
CA ARG A 489 -25.68 11.80 40.74
C ARG A 489 -24.97 11.07 41.88
N ARG A 490 -24.95 11.65 43.08
CA ARG A 490 -24.44 10.98 44.29
C ARG A 490 -25.25 9.73 44.59
N ARG A 491 -26.58 9.79 44.50
CA ARG A 491 -27.47 8.62 44.70
C ARG A 491 -27.22 7.54 43.65
N GLU A 492 -27.03 7.91 42.38
CA GLU A 492 -26.68 6.95 41.33
C GLU A 492 -25.32 6.29 41.56
N TYR A 493 -24.32 7.09 41.94
CA TYR A 493 -23.00 6.62 42.31
C TYR A 493 -23.04 5.67 43.52
N ASP A 494 -23.77 6.05 44.57
CA ASP A 494 -23.98 5.24 45.76
C ASP A 494 -24.72 3.92 45.48
N ALA A 495 -25.60 3.92 44.47
CA ALA A 495 -26.30 2.73 43.99
C ALA A 495 -25.48 1.90 42.99
N GLY A 496 -24.22 2.27 42.70
CA GLY A 496 -23.34 1.56 41.76
C GLY A 496 -23.76 1.71 40.30
N ARG A 497 -24.57 2.72 39.96
CA ARG A 497 -25.04 3.01 38.60
C ARG A 497 -24.14 3.97 37.82
N TYR A 498 -23.12 4.53 38.46
CA TYR A 498 -22.17 5.42 37.82
C TYR A 498 -21.40 4.70 36.68
N ARG A 499 -21.34 5.32 35.49
CA ARG A 499 -20.69 4.80 34.27
C ARG A 499 -21.11 3.38 33.83
N GLN A 500 -22.30 2.90 34.21
CA GLN A 500 -22.78 1.57 33.78
C GLN A 500 -22.95 1.47 32.26
N GLU A 501 -23.45 2.51 31.60
CA GLU A 501 -23.62 2.53 30.15
C GLU A 501 -22.28 2.44 29.40
N GLU A 502 -21.26 3.14 29.90
CA GLU A 502 -19.90 3.11 29.37
C GLU A 502 -19.31 1.70 29.44
N MET A 503 -19.44 1.06 30.62
CA MET A 503 -19.01 -0.32 30.82
C MET A 503 -19.79 -1.32 29.96
N ALA A 504 -21.10 -1.17 29.84
CA ALA A 504 -21.93 -2.02 28.99
C ALA A 504 -21.52 -1.89 27.51
N SER A 505 -21.24 -0.68 27.05
CA SER A 505 -20.78 -0.42 25.69
C SER A 505 -19.39 -1.01 25.42
N TYR A 506 -18.44 -0.88 26.37
CA TYR A 506 -17.14 -1.54 26.28
C TYR A 506 -17.25 -3.07 26.24
N GLU A 507 -18.14 -3.66 27.06
CA GLU A 507 -18.41 -5.09 27.06
C GLU A 507 -19.01 -5.58 25.74
N GLN A 508 -19.95 -4.82 25.16
CA GLN A 508 -20.53 -5.11 23.84
C GLN A 508 -19.46 -5.04 22.74
N ALA A 509 -18.61 -4.00 22.75
CA ALA A 509 -17.52 -3.86 21.79
C ALA A 509 -16.53 -5.05 21.89
N ARG A 510 -16.19 -5.47 23.11
CA ARG A 510 -15.36 -6.67 23.35
C ARG A 510 -16.03 -7.95 22.86
N GLN A 511 -17.33 -8.14 23.11
CA GLN A 511 -18.06 -9.31 22.60
C GLN A 511 -18.02 -9.36 21.08
N ARG A 512 -18.19 -8.23 20.39
CA ARG A 512 -18.05 -8.15 18.93
C ARG A 512 -16.65 -8.57 18.47
N ARG A 513 -15.61 -8.07 19.12
CA ARG A 513 -14.21 -8.47 18.82
C ARG A 513 -14.00 -9.98 18.99
N ARG A 514 -14.47 -10.57 20.08
CA ARG A 514 -14.40 -12.04 20.29
C ARG A 514 -15.08 -12.85 19.21
N LEU A 515 -16.26 -12.40 18.74
CA LEU A 515 -16.94 -13.07 17.64
C LEU A 515 -16.11 -12.99 16.34
N MET A 516 -15.42 -11.87 16.09
CA MET A 516 -14.48 -11.76 14.98
C MET A 516 -13.31 -12.72 15.13
N THR A 517 -12.74 -12.87 16.34
CA THR A 517 -11.69 -13.88 16.62
C THR A 517 -12.17 -15.28 16.24
N GLN A 518 -13.36 -15.67 16.71
CA GLN A 518 -13.92 -17.00 16.44
C GLN A 518 -14.09 -17.25 14.94
N ARG A 519 -14.64 -16.29 14.20
CA ARG A 519 -14.80 -16.39 12.73
C ARG A 519 -13.47 -16.54 12.00
N VAL A 520 -12.46 -15.76 12.41
CA VAL A 520 -11.11 -15.87 11.84
C VAL A 520 -10.52 -17.27 12.10
N GLN A 521 -10.74 -17.83 13.29
CA GLN A 521 -10.26 -19.16 13.66
C GLN A 521 -11.02 -20.29 12.95
N THR A 522 -12.32 -20.15 12.70
CA THR A 522 -13.14 -21.14 11.98
C THR A 522 -13.00 -21.04 10.46
N GLY A 523 -12.30 -20.02 9.95
CA GLY A 523 -12.12 -19.79 8.51
C GLY A 523 -13.37 -19.22 7.82
N GLU A 524 -14.38 -18.80 8.58
CA GLU A 524 -15.55 -18.12 8.06
C GLU A 524 -15.18 -16.71 7.61
N ALA A 525 -15.60 -16.32 6.41
CA ALA A 525 -15.44 -14.95 5.95
C ALA A 525 -16.19 -14.02 6.93
N PRO A 526 -15.58 -12.90 7.38
CA PRO A 526 -16.29 -11.96 8.22
C PRO A 526 -17.51 -11.45 7.45
N GLU A 527 -18.72 -11.73 7.92
CA GLU A 527 -19.91 -11.16 7.28
C GLU A 527 -19.76 -9.64 7.24
N PRO A 528 -20.09 -8.98 6.11
CA PRO A 528 -20.38 -7.56 6.13
C PRO A 528 -21.66 -7.41 6.96
N SER A 529 -21.53 -7.19 8.26
CA SER A 529 -22.68 -6.72 9.03
C SER A 529 -23.17 -5.46 8.32
N PRO A 530 -24.48 -5.30 8.05
CA PRO A 530 -25.00 -4.01 7.68
C PRO A 530 -24.81 -3.12 8.91
N MET A 531 -23.68 -2.43 8.97
CA MET A 531 -23.64 -1.12 9.61
C MET A 531 -24.78 -0.36 8.94
N ARG A 532 -25.88 -0.13 9.65
CA ARG A 532 -26.82 0.91 9.26
C ARG A 532 -26.07 2.22 9.43
N PHE A 533 -25.27 2.55 8.42
CA PHE A 533 -24.79 3.89 8.16
C PHE A 533 -26.04 4.72 7.91
N SER A 534 -26.34 5.69 8.76
CA SER A 534 -27.32 6.70 8.39
C SER A 534 -26.78 7.41 7.14
N GLU A 535 -27.44 7.23 6.00
CA GLU A 535 -27.12 7.97 4.78
C GLU A 535 -27.11 9.48 5.10
N GLY A 536 -25.95 10.12 4.93
CA GLY A 536 -25.82 11.58 5.04
C GLY A 536 -24.70 12.12 5.94
N ALA A 537 -23.86 11.29 6.58
CA ALA A 537 -22.72 11.78 7.37
C ALA A 537 -21.41 11.04 7.02
N ASP A 538 -20.32 11.81 6.91
CA ASP A 538 -18.95 11.38 6.57
C ASP A 538 -18.55 10.04 7.22
N ALA A 539 -18.27 9.03 6.38
CA ALA A 539 -17.85 7.69 6.82
C ALA A 539 -16.59 7.72 7.71
N PHE A 540 -15.74 8.74 7.54
CA PHE A 540 -14.53 8.95 8.34
C PHE A 540 -14.83 9.44 9.77
N ARG A 541 -15.87 10.27 9.98
CA ARG A 541 -16.30 10.70 11.31
C ARG A 541 -16.94 9.55 12.11
N GLN A 542 -17.60 8.63 11.42
CA GLN A 542 -18.21 7.46 12.04
C GLN A 542 -17.18 6.35 12.34
N PHE A 543 -16.15 6.19 11.50
CA PHE A 543 -14.95 5.42 11.83
C PHE A 543 -14.28 5.97 13.09
N GLN A 544 -14.10 7.29 13.17
CA GLN A 544 -13.62 7.94 14.39
C GLN A 544 -14.55 7.69 15.58
N GLN A 545 -15.88 7.70 15.45
CA GLN A 545 -16.80 7.37 16.56
C GLN A 545 -16.72 5.91 17.03
N PHE A 546 -16.38 4.97 16.16
CA PHE A 546 -16.16 3.56 16.51
C PHE A 546 -14.84 3.36 17.28
N PHE A 547 -13.83 4.20 17.01
CA PHE A 547 -12.55 4.23 17.72
C PHE A 547 -12.51 5.28 18.86
N GLN A 548 -13.48 6.21 18.92
CA GLN A 548 -13.67 7.21 19.97
C GLN A 548 -14.52 6.63 21.10
N PHE A 549 -13.92 5.71 21.85
CA PHE A 549 -13.98 5.84 23.31
C PHE A 549 -12.96 6.89 23.82
N ALA A 550 -12.23 7.54 22.91
CA ALA A 550 -11.34 8.69 23.12
C ALA A 550 -12.11 10.02 23.36
N GLY A 551 -13.16 9.97 24.18
CA GLY A 551 -13.85 11.14 24.68
C GLY A 551 -14.07 10.97 26.17
N GLY A 552 -13.10 11.38 26.97
CA GLY A 552 -13.35 11.67 28.38
C GLY A 552 -14.55 12.61 28.54
N PRO A 553 -15.19 12.64 29.73
CA PRO A 553 -16.46 13.33 29.93
C PRO A 553 -16.43 14.75 29.38
N ARG A 554 -17.42 15.06 28.55
CA ARG A 554 -17.73 16.38 27.99
C ARG A 554 -18.03 17.38 29.10
N PHE A 555 -17.04 17.83 29.84
CA PHE A 555 -17.16 18.96 30.75
C PHE A 555 -15.85 19.71 30.77
N PHE A 556 -15.76 20.69 29.85
CA PHE A 556 -15.10 22.00 29.94
C PHE A 556 -14.69 22.45 28.52
N ARG A 557 -15.67 22.97 27.78
CA ARG A 557 -15.43 24.07 26.84
C ARG A 557 -15.65 25.36 27.64
N ALA A 558 -14.56 26.02 27.97
CA ALA A 558 -14.43 27.47 28.12
C ALA A 558 -12.94 27.80 28.04
#